data_AF-A0A7X6USE3-F1
#
_entry.id   AF-A0A7X6USE3-F1
#
_cell.length_a   1.000
_cell.length_b   1.000
_cell.length_c   1.000
_cell.angle_alpha   90.00
_cell.angle_beta   90.00
_cell.angle_gamma   90.00
#
_symmetry.space_group_name_H-M   'P 1'
#
loop_
_entity.id
_entity.type
_entity.pdbx_description
1 polymer ?
#
loop_
_entity_poly.entity_id
_entity_poly.type
_entity_poly.pdbx_seq_one_letter_code
_entity_poly.pdbx_strand_id
1 'polypeptide(L)'
;MFTEKFGTYQCTLAIREAFMQKTQREINDFTIEEVLRTGTTDIPSADLKIIKAIATEYVKDIFRRLREHGYDENTMRLYVTGGGGCLVKNFYKANDRMVFVDDICAAAKGYEYLAEIQASAGKSV
;
A
#
# COMPACT_ATOMS: atom_id res chain seq x y z
N MET A 1 17.41 -0.80 10.73
CA MET A 1 16.10 -1.15 10.15
C MET A 1 15.19 0.05 10.34
N PHE A 2 14.59 0.56 9.27
CA PHE A 2 13.74 1.75 9.31
C PHE A 2 12.30 1.36 9.00
N THR A 3 11.36 1.83 9.81
CA THR A 3 9.92 1.55 9.68
C THR A 3 9.14 2.83 9.89
N GLU A 4 8.41 3.27 8.86
CA GLU A 4 7.52 4.43 8.95
C GLU A 4 6.17 4.05 9.54
N LYS A 5 5.60 4.94 10.36
CA LYS A 5 4.17 4.88 10.73
C LYS A 5 3.32 5.52 9.62
N PHE A 6 3.43 4.99 8.40
CA PHE A 6 2.80 5.53 7.20
C PHE A 6 2.12 4.43 6.37
N GLY A 7 1.12 3.79 6.99
CA GLY A 7 0.39 2.66 6.41
C GLY A 7 -1.01 3.03 5.89
N THR A 8 -1.73 2.03 5.38
CA THR A 8 -3.07 2.22 4.76
C THR A 8 -4.07 2.92 5.67
N TYR A 9 -4.07 2.62 6.97
CA TYR A 9 -4.97 3.28 7.92
C TYR A 9 -4.74 4.80 8.02
N GLN A 10 -3.49 5.25 7.91
CA GLN A 10 -3.19 6.68 7.90
C GLN A 10 -3.69 7.35 6.62
N CYS A 11 -3.70 6.64 5.50
CA CYS A 11 -4.37 7.10 4.28
C CYS A 11 -5.88 7.22 4.49
N THR A 12 -6.53 6.24 5.13
CA THR A 12 -7.96 6.28 5.46
C THR A 12 -8.30 7.48 6.34
N LEU A 13 -7.50 7.76 7.38
CA LEU A 13 -7.67 8.92 8.25
C LEU A 13 -7.54 10.24 7.47
N ALA A 14 -6.50 10.37 6.65
CA ALA A 14 -6.29 11.56 5.82
C ALA A 14 -7.47 11.79 4.84
N ILE A 15 -7.99 10.72 4.26
CA ILE A 15 -9.18 10.78 3.39
C ILE A 15 -10.40 11.23 4.18
N ARG A 16 -10.65 10.64 5.35
CA ARG A 16 -11.81 10.97 6.18
C ARG A 16 -11.80 12.44 6.59
N GLU A 17 -10.67 12.94 7.06
CA GLU A 17 -10.51 14.33 7.49
C GLU A 17 -10.77 15.30 6.34
N ALA A 18 -10.08 15.13 5.21
CA ALA A 18 -10.22 16.04 4.08
C ALA A 18 -11.59 15.91 3.38
N PHE A 19 -12.21 14.73 3.40
CA PHE A 19 -13.58 14.55 2.90
C PHE A 19 -14.58 15.34 3.76
N MET A 20 -14.48 15.24 5.09
CA MET A 20 -15.32 15.98 6.02
C MET A 20 -15.14 17.49 5.83
N GLN A 21 -13.90 17.97 5.72
CA GLN A 21 -13.61 19.39 5.49
C GLN A 21 -14.25 19.91 4.19
N LYS A 22 -14.20 19.14 3.10
CA LYS A 22 -14.69 19.56 1.78
C LYS A 22 -16.20 19.44 1.61
N THR A 23 -16.81 18.47 2.27
CA THR A 23 -18.21 18.10 2.01
C THR A 23 -19.15 18.35 3.18
N GLN A 24 -18.61 18.58 4.38
CA GLN A 24 -19.34 18.66 5.65
C GLN A 24 -20.17 17.41 5.95
N ARG A 25 -19.79 16.25 5.37
CA ARG A 25 -20.42 14.95 5.56
C ARG A 25 -19.39 13.94 6.06
N GLU A 26 -19.87 12.95 6.80
CA GLU A 26 -19.10 11.77 7.12
C GLU A 26 -19.16 10.75 5.98
N ILE A 27 -18.11 9.95 5.87
CA ILE A 27 -18.02 8.83 4.94
C ILE A 27 -17.55 7.59 5.70
N ASN A 28 -18.15 6.44 5.39
CA ASN A 28 -17.79 5.18 6.03
C ASN A 28 -16.42 4.70 5.54
N ASP A 29 -15.61 4.20 6.47
CA ASP A 29 -14.32 3.55 6.19
C ASP A 29 -14.43 2.44 5.17
N PHE A 30 -15.51 1.65 5.20
CA PHE A 30 -15.74 0.60 4.21
C PHE A 30 -15.69 1.14 2.78
N THR A 31 -16.35 2.28 2.54
CA THR A 31 -16.36 2.95 1.23
C THR A 31 -14.98 3.47 0.86
N ILE A 32 -14.26 4.06 1.82
CA ILE A 32 -12.88 4.52 1.60
C ILE A 32 -11.98 3.33 1.24
N GLU A 33 -12.00 2.27 2.04
CA GLU A 33 -11.20 1.07 1.85
C GLU A 33 -11.50 0.37 0.52
N GLU A 34 -12.77 0.34 0.10
CA GLU A 34 -13.15 -0.19 -1.20
C GLU A 34 -12.49 0.60 -2.34
N VAL A 35 -12.57 1.94 -2.31
CA VAL A 35 -11.88 2.79 -3.29
C VAL A 35 -10.37 2.58 -3.25
N LEU A 36 -9.77 2.46 -2.06
CA LEU A 36 -8.33 2.22 -1.94
C LEU A 36 -7.92 0.87 -2.53
N ARG A 37 -8.76 -0.15 -2.35
CA ARG A 37 -8.51 -1.54 -2.76
C ARG A 37 -8.72 -1.78 -4.24
N THR A 38 -9.78 -1.21 -4.83
CA THR A 38 -10.20 -1.49 -6.22
C THR A 38 -9.96 -0.31 -7.16
N GLY A 39 -9.63 0.86 -6.62
CA GLY A 39 -9.53 2.10 -7.37
C GLY A 39 -10.88 2.72 -7.72
N THR A 40 -12.02 2.15 -7.34
CA THR A 40 -13.35 2.72 -7.61
C THR A 40 -14.46 2.10 -6.76
N THR A 41 -15.57 2.81 -6.57
CA THR A 41 -16.79 2.22 -6.00
C THR A 41 -18.01 2.98 -6.54
N ASP A 42 -19.21 2.44 -6.32
CA ASP A 42 -20.47 3.03 -6.74
C ASP A 42 -20.92 4.15 -5.77
N ILE A 43 -20.26 5.30 -5.90
CA ILE A 43 -20.56 6.54 -5.15
C ILE A 43 -20.58 7.74 -6.10
N PRO A 44 -21.16 8.89 -5.67
CA PRO A 44 -21.13 10.10 -6.48
C PRO A 44 -19.73 10.44 -6.99
N SER A 45 -19.63 10.78 -8.27
CA SER A 45 -18.34 11.03 -8.93
C SER A 45 -17.52 12.15 -8.28
N ALA A 46 -18.18 13.14 -7.68
CA ALA A 46 -17.52 14.20 -6.91
C ALA A 46 -16.82 13.65 -5.66
N ASP A 47 -17.49 12.76 -4.92
CA ASP A 47 -16.96 12.12 -3.70
C ASP A 47 -15.80 11.19 -4.05
N LEU A 48 -15.96 10.38 -5.11
CA LEU A 48 -14.91 9.52 -5.61
C LEU A 48 -13.64 10.31 -5.99
N LYS A 49 -13.79 11.47 -6.65
CA LYS A 49 -12.67 12.33 -7.02
C LYS A 49 -11.89 12.83 -5.80
N ILE A 50 -12.57 13.17 -4.71
CA ILE A 50 -11.91 13.61 -3.47
C ILE A 50 -11.03 12.49 -2.92
N ILE A 51 -11.58 11.29 -2.79
CA ILE A 51 -10.85 10.12 -2.26
C ILE A 51 -9.64 9.79 -3.14
N LYS A 52 -9.84 9.71 -4.46
CA LYS A 52 -8.75 9.40 -5.41
C LYS A 52 -7.64 10.43 -5.38
N ALA A 53 -7.96 11.72 -5.27
CA ALA A 53 -6.97 12.78 -5.22
C ALA A 53 -6.08 12.62 -3.97
N ILE A 54 -6.68 12.40 -2.80
CA ILE A 54 -5.93 12.23 -1.55
C ILE A 54 -5.10 10.95 -1.58
N ALA A 55 -5.65 9.84 -2.05
CA ALA A 55 -4.92 8.58 -2.19
C ALA A 55 -3.72 8.71 -3.14
N THR A 56 -3.87 9.43 -4.25
CA THR A 56 -2.78 9.70 -5.20
C THR A 56 -1.66 10.50 -4.55
N GLU A 57 -1.98 11.57 -3.83
CA GLU A 57 -0.97 12.34 -3.09
C GLU A 57 -0.32 11.52 -1.98
N TYR A 58 -1.10 10.73 -1.25
CA TYR A 58 -0.58 9.85 -0.20
C TYR A 58 0.45 8.87 -0.75
N VAL A 59 0.19 8.25 -1.91
CA VAL A 59 1.13 7.32 -2.53
C VAL A 59 2.37 8.03 -3.08
N LYS A 60 2.25 9.22 -3.67
CA LYS A 60 3.44 10.02 -4.02
C LYS A 60 4.34 10.25 -2.81
N ASP A 61 3.73 10.45 -1.66
CA ASP A 61 4.39 10.66 -0.38
C ASP A 61 5.06 9.39 0.19
N ILE A 62 4.52 8.20 -0.10
CA ILE A 62 5.22 6.92 0.13
C ILE A 62 6.52 6.89 -0.67
N PHE A 63 6.46 7.19 -1.98
CA PHE A 63 7.65 7.15 -2.84
C PHE A 63 8.66 8.25 -2.51
N ARG A 64 8.20 9.42 -2.04
CA ARG A 64 9.08 10.46 -1.52
C ARG A 64 9.91 9.93 -0.34
N ARG A 65 9.25 9.30 0.64
CA ARG A 65 9.92 8.68 1.79
C ARG A 65 10.88 7.57 1.34
N LEU A 66 10.48 6.71 0.41
CA LEU A 66 11.41 5.69 -0.14
C LEU A 66 12.70 6.34 -0.68
N ARG A 67 12.59 7.41 -1.47
CA ARG A 67 13.75 8.14 -2.01
C ARG A 67 14.59 8.80 -0.92
N GLU A 68 13.97 9.36 0.11
CA GLU A 68 14.67 9.93 1.28
C GLU A 68 15.51 8.87 2.01
N HIS A 69 15.11 7.59 1.93
CA HIS A 69 15.83 6.45 2.48
C HIS A 69 16.68 5.69 1.44
N GLY A 70 17.00 6.34 0.31
CA GLY A 70 17.97 5.85 -0.66
C GLY A 70 17.43 4.94 -1.76
N TYR A 71 16.11 4.77 -1.88
CA TYR A 71 15.53 4.11 -3.05
C TYR A 71 15.74 4.95 -4.32
N ASP A 72 16.33 4.33 -5.35
CA ASP A 72 16.49 4.92 -6.67
C ASP A 72 15.83 4.01 -7.73
N GLU A 73 14.82 4.55 -8.41
CA GLU A 73 14.02 3.80 -9.40
C GLU A 73 14.79 3.43 -10.68
N ASN A 74 15.91 4.11 -10.95
CA ASN A 74 16.76 3.88 -12.13
C ASN A 74 17.84 2.84 -11.90
N THR A 75 18.04 2.38 -10.67
CA THR A 75 19.08 1.40 -10.31
C THR A 75 18.55 0.25 -9.47
N MET A 76 17.39 0.40 -8.82
CA MET A 76 16.82 -0.60 -7.92
C MET A 76 15.51 -1.20 -8.47
N ARG A 77 15.21 -2.43 -8.04
CA ARG A 77 13.92 -3.09 -8.24
C ARG A 77 13.12 -3.00 -6.95
N LEU A 78 11.87 -2.53 -7.03
CA LEU A 78 10.99 -2.42 -5.88
C LEU A 78 10.02 -3.60 -5.83
N TYR A 79 10.07 -4.38 -4.75
CA TYR A 79 9.10 -5.43 -4.47
C TYR A 79 8.04 -4.88 -3.51
N VAL A 80 6.80 -4.80 -3.98
CA VAL A 80 5.65 -4.38 -3.18
C VAL A 80 4.91 -5.63 -2.73
N THR A 81 4.78 -5.79 -1.42
CA THR A 81 4.21 -6.99 -0.76
C THR A 81 3.22 -6.56 0.32
N GLY A 82 2.31 -7.47 0.69
CA GLY A 82 1.30 -7.27 1.72
C GLY A 82 0.08 -6.48 1.25
N GLY A 83 -0.91 -6.35 2.15
CA GLY A 83 -2.22 -5.81 1.81
C GLY A 83 -2.21 -4.35 1.33
N GLY A 84 -1.23 -3.55 1.76
CA GLY A 84 -1.05 -2.17 1.30
C GLY A 84 -0.64 -2.03 -0.16
N GLY A 85 -0.25 -3.13 -0.82
CA GLY A 85 0.14 -3.10 -2.23
C GLY A 85 -0.97 -2.64 -3.17
N CYS A 86 -2.24 -2.87 -2.83
CA CYS A 86 -3.39 -2.43 -3.64
C CYS A 86 -3.45 -0.91 -3.78
N LEU A 87 -3.15 -0.18 -2.70
CA LEU A 87 -3.09 1.28 -2.69
C LEU A 87 -2.04 1.77 -3.70
N VAL A 88 -0.85 1.19 -3.69
CA VAL A 88 0.20 1.55 -4.66
C VAL A 88 -0.21 1.16 -6.08
N LYS A 89 -0.79 -0.02 -6.28
CA LYS A 89 -1.19 -0.55 -7.60
C LYS A 89 -2.24 0.35 -8.28
N ASN A 90 -3.17 0.90 -7.50
CA ASN A 90 -4.28 1.71 -8.02
C ASN A 90 -3.95 3.20 -8.19
N PHE A 91 -3.02 3.73 -7.37
CA PHE A 91 -2.79 5.18 -7.26
C PHE A 91 -1.36 5.61 -7.60
N TYR A 92 -0.52 4.69 -8.08
CA TYR A 92 0.81 4.99 -8.61
C TYR A 92 0.97 4.47 -10.04
N LYS A 93 1.73 5.20 -10.84
CA LYS A 93 2.13 4.75 -12.17
C LYS A 93 3.31 3.80 -12.02
N ALA A 94 3.04 2.49 -12.03
CA ALA A 94 4.08 1.47 -11.99
C ALA A 94 5.06 1.61 -13.17
N ASN A 95 6.32 1.27 -12.91
CA ASN A 95 7.36 1.10 -13.93
C ASN A 95 7.71 -0.39 -14.09
N ASP A 96 8.55 -0.70 -15.08
CA ASP A 96 9.04 -2.05 -15.40
C ASP A 96 9.90 -2.69 -14.29
N ARG A 97 10.34 -1.89 -13.31
CA ARG A 97 11.17 -2.31 -12.17
C ARG A 97 10.38 -2.45 -10.88
N MET A 98 9.06 -2.34 -10.94
CA MET A 98 8.19 -2.64 -9.81
C MET A 98 7.58 -4.03 -9.97
N VAL A 99 7.68 -4.84 -8.91
CA VAL A 99 7.08 -6.17 -8.85
C VAL A 99 6.05 -6.17 -7.73
N PHE A 100 4.79 -6.38 -8.08
CA PHE A 100 3.70 -6.56 -7.11
C PHE A 100 3.55 -8.04 -6.78
N VAL A 101 3.72 -8.36 -5.50
CA VAL A 101 3.48 -9.71 -4.97
C VAL A 101 2.05 -9.74 -4.43
N ASP A 102 1.12 -10.21 -5.26
CA ASP A 102 -0.32 -10.23 -4.93
C ASP A 102 -0.68 -11.29 -3.88
N ASP A 103 0.24 -12.20 -3.52
CA ASP A 103 0.04 -13.18 -2.46
C ASP A 103 0.11 -12.51 -1.07
N ILE A 104 -1.05 -12.37 -0.43
CA ILE A 104 -1.16 -11.76 0.91
C ILE A 104 -0.34 -12.51 1.96
N CYS A 105 -0.07 -13.80 1.73
CA CYS A 105 0.72 -14.65 2.61
C CYS A 105 2.22 -14.65 2.26
N ALA A 106 2.70 -13.80 1.35
CA ALA A 106 4.10 -13.81 0.91
C ALA A 106 5.10 -13.77 2.08
N ALA A 107 4.86 -12.93 3.09
CA ALA A 107 5.69 -12.88 4.28
C ALA A 107 5.61 -14.18 5.10
N ALA A 108 4.39 -14.72 5.30
CA ALA A 108 4.18 -15.96 6.04
C ALA A 108 4.85 -17.16 5.38
N LYS A 109 4.73 -17.29 4.05
CA LYS A 109 5.42 -18.32 3.25
C LYS A 109 6.94 -18.19 3.34
N GLY A 110 7.46 -16.96 3.36
CA GLY A 110 8.87 -16.70 3.60
C GLY A 110 9.33 -17.22 4.96
N TYR A 111 8.54 -16.98 6.02
CA TYR A 111 8.84 -17.50 7.36
C TYR A 111 8.75 -19.03 7.42
N GLU A 112 7.74 -19.63 6.80
CA GLU A 112 7.57 -21.08 6.71
C GLU A 112 8.79 -21.73 6.03
N TYR A 113 9.20 -21.21 4.87
CA TYR A 113 10.37 -21.70 4.15
C TYR A 113 11.65 -21.64 4.98
N LEU A 114 11.89 -20.52 5.68
CA LEU A 114 13.06 -20.39 6.55
C LEU A 114 13.02 -21.38 7.73
N ALA A 115 11.83 -21.63 8.29
CA ALA A 115 11.65 -22.61 9.35
C ALA A 115 11.92 -24.05 8.86
N GLU A 116 11.49 -24.40 7.65
CA GLU A 116 11.76 -25.70 7.03
C GLU A 116 13.25 -25.93 6.77
N ILE A 117 13.97 -24.92 6.29
CA ILE A 117 15.43 -24.98 6.13
C ILE A 117 16.09 -25.25 7.48
N GLN A 118 15.69 -24.52 8.53
CA GLN A 118 16.26 -24.70 9.86
C GLN A 118 15.97 -26.10 10.43
N ALA A 119 14.75 -26.60 10.25
CA ALA A 119 14.33 -27.92 10.73
C ALA A 119 15.03 -29.06 9.98
N SER A 120 15.35 -28.87 8.69
CA SER A 120 16.06 -29.85 7.86
C SER A 120 17.57 -29.83 8.08
N ALA A 121 18.17 -28.67 8.36
CA ALA A 121 19.59 -28.56 8.72
C ALA A 121 19.95 -29.35 9.99
N GLY A 122 19.01 -29.50 10.93
CA GLY A 122 19.18 -30.34 12.13
C GLY A 122 19.03 -31.85 11.91
N LYS A 123 18.68 -32.31 10.69
CA LYS A 123 18.49 -33.74 10.35
C LYS A 123 19.68 -34.36 9.60
N SER A 124 20.77 -33.64 9.42
CA SER A 124 22.05 -34.21 8.95
C SER A 124 22.89 -34.69 10.13
N VAL A 125 22.46 -35.81 10.75
CA VAL A 125 23.29 -36.72 11.58
C VAL A 125 22.77 -38.13 11.39
#